data_AF-A0A6I0FFN8-F1
#
_entry.id   AF-A0A6I0FFN8-F1
#
_cell.length_a   1.000
_cell.length_b   1.000
_cell.length_c   1.000
_cell.angle_alpha   90.00
_cell.angle_beta   90.00
_cell.angle_gamma   90.00
#
_symmetry.space_group_name_H-M   'P 1'
#
loop_
_entity.id
_entity.type
_entity.pdbx_description
1 polymer ?
#
loop_
_entity_poly.entity_id
_entity_poly.type
_entity_poly.pdbx_seq_one_letter_code
_entity_poly.pdbx_strand_id
1 'polypeptide(L)'
;MVAIGAVILNRVEDDSFPSTIEEVIFQPNQFCSVKDGQFHLEPSRLAYDAAFRAIMGNDPTNGCLFFYNPQIATAVWSFQRPVEAVIGNHRFTK
;
A
#
# COMPACT_ATOMS: atom_id res chain seq x y z
N MET A 1 -8.15 5.42 -2.20
CA MET A 1 -6.97 5.99 -1.51
C MET A 1 -6.75 5.35 -0.14
N VAL A 2 -7.79 5.12 0.66
CA VAL A 2 -7.66 4.44 1.98
C VAL A 2 -6.99 3.07 1.90
N ALA A 3 -7.27 2.31 0.84
CA ALA A 3 -6.74 0.97 0.61
C ALA A 3 -5.21 0.84 0.70
N ILE A 4 -4.45 1.82 0.21
CA ILE A 4 -2.97 1.77 0.27
C ILE A 4 -2.48 1.99 1.70
N GLY A 5 -3.13 2.89 2.44
CA GLY A 5 -2.83 3.11 3.87
C GLY A 5 -3.13 1.86 4.70
N ALA A 6 -4.22 1.17 4.40
CA ALA A 6 -4.55 -0.10 5.08
C ALA A 6 -3.50 -1.18 4.82
N VAL A 7 -2.99 -1.32 3.59
CA VAL A 7 -1.89 -2.25 3.28
C VAL A 7 -0.62 -1.95 4.10
N ILE A 8 -0.29 -0.67 4.32
CA ILE A 8 0.86 -0.29 5.14
C ILE A 8 0.65 -0.75 6.59
N LEU A 9 -0.55 -0.54 7.15
CA LEU A 9 -0.87 -0.99 8.50
C LEU A 9 -0.86 -2.51 8.62
N ASN A 10 -1.45 -3.22 7.65
CA ASN A 10 -1.43 -4.68 7.59
C ASN A 10 0.00 -5.23 7.58
N ARG A 11 0.93 -4.56 6.90
CA ARG A 11 2.36 -4.95 6.92
C ARG A 11 3.02 -4.70 8.27
N VAL A 12 2.67 -3.61 8.96
CA VAL A 12 3.21 -3.36 10.31
C VAL A 12 2.75 -4.43 11.30
N GLU A 13 1.57 -5.01 11.08
CA GLU A 13 1.03 -6.11 11.90
C GLU A 13 1.51 -7.51 11.47
N ASP A 14 2.14 -7.67 10.32
CA ASP A 14 2.59 -8.97 9.80
C ASP A 14 4.07 -9.22 10.10
N ASP A 15 4.38 -10.36 10.71
CA ASP A 15 5.75 -10.74 11.13
C ASP A 15 6.75 -10.87 9.97
N SER A 16 6.26 -10.95 8.72
CA SER A 16 7.11 -11.01 7.52
C SER A 16 7.65 -9.64 7.09
N PHE A 17 7.17 -8.57 7.72
CA PHE A 17 7.49 -7.19 7.39
C PHE A 17 8.05 -6.44 8.61
N PRO A 18 8.68 -5.27 8.39
CA PRO A 18 9.12 -4.44 9.50
C PRO A 18 7.95 -3.96 10.36
N SER A 19 8.18 -3.91 11.66
CA SER A 19 7.18 -3.57 12.68
C SER A 19 6.95 -2.06 12.86
N THR A 20 7.47 -1.21 11.95
CA THR A 20 7.23 0.24 11.98
C THR A 20 6.80 0.78 10.62
N ILE A 21 5.93 1.80 10.63
CA ILE A 21 5.44 2.45 9.41
C ILE A 21 6.61 3.04 8.61
N GLU A 22 7.59 3.63 9.29
CA GLU A 22 8.79 4.20 8.69
C GLU A 22 9.56 3.15 7.90
N GLU A 23 9.90 2.03 8.53
CA GLU A 23 10.64 0.96 7.87
C GLU A 23 9.87 0.34 6.71
N VAL A 24 8.54 0.19 6.83
CA VAL A 24 7.68 -0.30 5.74
C VAL A 24 7.70 0.66 4.55
N ILE A 25 7.65 1.98 4.78
CA ILE A 25 7.67 3.00 3.72
C ILE A 25 9.06 3.07 3.06
N PHE A 26 10.14 2.96 3.85
CA PHE A 26 11.51 3.05 3.35
C PHE A 26 12.06 1.74 2.79
N GLN A 27 11.27 0.66 2.75
CA GLN A 27 11.69 -0.56 2.08
C GLN A 27 12.08 -0.29 0.61
N PRO A 28 13.25 -0.79 0.16
CA PRO A 28 13.77 -0.48 -1.16
C PRO A 28 12.79 -0.92 -2.27
N ASN A 29 12.51 0.01 -3.19
CA ASN A 29 11.62 -0.18 -4.34
C ASN A 29 10.14 -0.49 -4.02
N GLN A 30 9.67 -0.32 -2.78
CA GLN A 30 8.25 -0.50 -2.44
C GLN A 30 7.36 0.69 -2.90
N PHE A 31 7.84 1.92 -2.71
CA PHE A 31 7.07 3.12 -3.01
C PHE A 31 7.84 4.06 -3.94
N CYS A 32 7.33 4.27 -5.15
CA CYS A 32 7.94 5.17 -6.12
C CYS A 32 8.09 6.60 -5.57
N SER A 33 7.15 7.07 -4.75
CA SER A 33 7.19 8.41 -4.15
C SER A 33 8.42 8.67 -3.28
N VAL A 34 9.00 7.63 -2.67
CA VAL A 34 10.26 7.74 -1.91
C VAL A 34 11.43 7.91 -2.86
N LYS A 35 11.48 7.10 -3.93
CA LYS A 35 12.52 7.16 -4.96
C LYS A 35 12.47 8.45 -5.79
N ASP A 36 11.27 8.94 -6.08
CA ASP A 36 11.02 10.12 -6.89
C ASP A 36 11.18 11.43 -6.09
N GLY A 37 11.57 11.35 -4.81
CA GLY A 37 11.79 12.51 -3.93
C GLY A 37 10.51 13.24 -3.51
N GLN A 38 9.34 12.68 -3.80
CA GLN A 38 8.04 13.27 -3.45
C GLN A 38 7.67 13.10 -1.99
N PHE A 39 8.41 12.28 -1.23
CA PHE A 39 8.15 12.00 0.17
C PHE A 39 8.11 13.25 1.07
N HIS A 40 8.94 14.26 0.79
CA HIS A 40 9.01 15.49 1.58
C HIS A 40 8.03 16.58 1.13
N LEU A 41 7.16 16.29 0.16
CA LEU A 41 6.15 17.25 -0.31
C LEU A 41 4.95 17.29 0.64
N GLU A 42 4.28 18.45 0.70
CA GLU A 42 3.06 18.59 1.46
C GLU A 42 1.96 17.68 0.86
N PRO A 43 1.38 16.75 1.64
CA PRO A 43 0.37 15.85 1.13
C PRO A 43 -0.92 16.59 0.80
N SER A 44 -1.58 16.20 -0.29
CA SER A 44 -2.92 16.72 -0.58
C SER A 44 -3.91 16.37 0.55
N ARG A 45 -4.92 17.22 0.77
CA ARG A 45 -5.97 16.99 1.77
C ARG A 45 -6.64 15.61 1.62
N LEU A 46 -6.86 15.16 0.38
CA LEU A 46 -7.43 13.83 0.11
C LEU A 46 -6.52 12.69 0.56
N ALA A 47 -5.19 12.84 0.40
CA ALA A 47 -4.24 11.84 0.87
C ALA A 47 -4.20 11.79 2.40
N TYR A 48 -4.23 12.96 3.06
CA TYR A 48 -4.30 13.07 4.51
C TYR A 48 -5.57 12.42 5.08
N ASP A 49 -6.74 12.76 4.55
CA ASP A 49 -8.03 12.19 4.97
C ASP A 49 -8.06 10.67 4.76
N ALA A 50 -7.45 10.19 3.68
CA ALA A 50 -7.34 8.75 3.40
C ALA A 50 -6.44 8.03 4.40
N ALA A 51 -5.30 8.62 4.77
CA ALA A 51 -4.40 8.07 5.78
C ALA A 51 -5.09 8.04 7.17
N PHE A 52 -5.78 9.12 7.53
CA PHE A 52 -6.55 9.19 8.77
C PHE A 52 -7.61 8.09 8.85
N ARG A 53 -8.37 7.86 7.76
CA ARG A 53 -9.35 6.77 7.71
C ARG A 53 -8.73 5.38 7.84
N ALA A 54 -7.55 5.17 7.27
CA ALA A 54 -6.85 3.89 7.41
C ALA A 54 -6.44 3.65 8.87
N ILE A 55 -5.86 4.66 9.53
CA ILE A 55 -5.48 4.59 10.97
C ILE A 55 -6.70 4.33 11.86
N MET A 56 -7.87 4.84 11.49
CA MET A 56 -9.14 4.57 12.19
C MET A 56 -9.66 3.13 11.99
N GLY A 57 -8.92 2.26 11.30
CA GLY A 57 -9.25 0.84 11.12
C GLY A 57 -10.12 0.54 9.90
N ASN A 58 -10.31 1.50 8.98
CA ASN A 58 -11.05 1.24 7.76
C ASN A 58 -10.14 0.54 6.73
N ASP A 59 -10.14 -0.79 6.71
CA ASP A 59 -9.45 -1.60 5.70
C ASP A 59 -10.42 -2.13 4.62
N PRO A 60 -10.49 -1.50 3.43
CA PRO A 60 -11.28 -2.01 2.31
C PRO A 60 -10.60 -3.16 1.55
N THR A 61 -9.41 -3.58 1.96
CA THR A 61 -8.58 -4.58 1.28
C THR A 61 -8.63 -5.96 1.93
N ASN A 62 -9.33 -6.11 3.06
CA ASN A 62 -9.52 -7.39 3.75
C ASN A 62 -8.20 -8.07 4.16
N GLY A 63 -7.27 -7.30 4.73
CA GLY A 63 -5.98 -7.80 5.21
C GLY A 63 -4.97 -8.07 4.09
N CYS A 64 -5.05 -7.36 2.97
CA CYS A 64 -4.06 -7.53 1.91
C CYS A 64 -2.73 -6.86 2.28
N LEU A 65 -1.63 -7.51 1.89
CA LEU A 65 -0.26 -7.05 2.14
C LEU A 65 0.39 -6.45 0.88
N PHE A 66 -0.26 -6.60 -0.27
CA PHE A 66 0.32 -6.20 -1.54
C PHE A 66 -0.74 -5.62 -2.48
N PHE A 67 -0.27 -4.76 -3.38
CA PHE A 67 -1.08 -4.23 -4.45
C PHE A 67 -0.24 -4.04 -5.71
N TYR A 68 -0.88 -4.06 -6.87
CA TYR A 68 -0.23 -3.75 -8.15
C TYR A 68 -1.24 -3.20 -9.15
N ASN A 69 -0.77 -2.38 -10.09
CA ASN A 69 -1.57 -1.95 -11.22
C ASN A 69 -1.28 -2.88 -12.42
N PRO A 70 -2.26 -3.68 -12.89
CA PRO A 70 -2.05 -4.66 -13.95
C PRO A 70 -1.67 -4.04 -15.31
N GLN A 71 -1.88 -2.73 -15.51
CA GLN A 71 -1.51 -2.05 -16.75
C GLN A 71 -0.02 -1.69 -16.83
N ILE A 72 0.66 -1.58 -15.69
CA ILE A 72 2.07 -1.15 -15.61
C ILE A 72 2.99 -2.15 -14.90
N ALA A 73 2.43 -3.07 -14.11
CA ALA A 73 3.21 -4.04 -13.36
C ALA A 73 3.88 -5.05 -14.29
N THR A 74 5.19 -5.20 -14.16
CA THR A 74 6.00 -6.20 -14.89
C THR A 74 6.32 -7.43 -14.05
N ALA A 75 6.01 -7.39 -12.75
CA ALA A 75 6.28 -8.45 -11.79
C ALA A 75 5.34 -9.65 -12.00
N VAL A 76 5.84 -10.67 -12.71
CA VAL A 76 5.08 -11.89 -13.04
C VAL A 76 4.51 -12.60 -11.81
N TRP A 77 5.26 -12.62 -10.70
CA TRP A 77 4.84 -13.24 -9.45
C TRP A 77 3.56 -12.61 -8.86
N SER A 78 3.35 -11.30 -9.04
CA SER A 78 2.16 -10.61 -8.54
C SER A 78 0.89 -11.06 -9.24
N PHE A 79 0.97 -11.47 -10.51
CA PHE A 79 -0.16 -11.96 -11.30
C PHE A 79 -0.56 -13.40 -10.98
N GLN A 80 0.33 -14.17 -10.36
CA GLN A 80 0.08 -15.58 -10.02
C GLN A 80 -0.69 -15.75 -8.71
N ARG A 81 -0.81 -14.69 -7.91
CA ARG A 81 -1.52 -14.74 -6.64
C ARG A 81 -3.00 -14.45 -6.80
N PRO A 82 -3.85 -15.04 -5.94
CA PRO A 82 -5.27 -14.71 -5.92
C PRO A 82 -5.46 -13.23 -5.62
N VAL A 83 -6.35 -12.60 -6.41
CA VAL A 83 -6.76 -11.21 -6.22
C VAL A 83 -7.94 -11.19 -5.29
N GLU A 84 -7.77 -10.57 -4.13
CA GLU A 84 -8.80 -10.47 -3.08
C GLU A 84 -9.71 -9.26 -3.31
N ALA A 85 -9.14 -8.14 -3.77
CA ALA A 85 -9.91 -6.93 -4.03
C ALA A 85 -9.38 -6.15 -5.24
N VAL A 86 -10.28 -5.41 -5.89
CA VAL A 86 -9.95 -4.49 -6.98
C VAL A 86 -10.51 -3.12 -6.62
N ILE A 87 -9.63 -2.13 -6.45
CA ILE A 87 -10.01 -0.77 -6.05
C ILE A 87 -9.37 0.21 -7.03
N GLY A 88 -10.20 0.81 -7.87
CA GLY A 88 -9.75 1.63 -8.99
C GLY A 88 -8.86 0.81 -9.93
N ASN A 89 -7.65 1.31 -10.21
CA ASN A 89 -6.68 0.66 -11.10
C ASN A 89 -5.73 -0.31 -10.37
N HIS A 90 -5.96 -0.60 -9.09
CA HIS A 90 -5.09 -1.48 -8.31
C HIS A 90 -5.80 -2.78 -7.94
N ARG A 91 -5.05 -3.88 -8.06
CA ARG A 91 -5.42 -5.21 -7.57
C ARG A 91 -4.70 -5.44 -6.25
N PHE A 92 -5.42 -5.93 -5.26
CA PHE A 92 -4.94 -6.20 -3.90
C PHE A 92 -4.88 -7.71 -3.67
N THR A 93 -3.84 -8.13 -2.97
CA THR A 93 -3.39 -9.52 -2.88
C THR A 93 -2.72 -9.75 -1.52
N LYS A 94 -2.82 -10.98 -1.00
CA LYS A 94 -2.12 -11.43 0.20
C LYS A 94 -0.70 -11.90 -0.09
#